data_AF-A0A7K2L2L7-F1
#
_entry.id   AF-A0A7K2L2L7-F1
#
_cell.length_a   1.000
_cell.length_b   1.000
_cell.length_c   1.000
_cell.angle_alpha   90.00
_cell.angle_beta   90.00
_cell.angle_gamma   90.00
#
_symmetry.space_group_name_H-M   'P 1'
#
loop_
_entity.id
_entity.type
_entity.pdbx_description
1 polymer ?
#
loop_
_entity_poly.entity_id
_entity_poly.type
_entity_poly.pdbx_seq_one_letter_code
_entity_poly.pdbx_strand_id
1 'polypeptide(L)' 'EHPEQTAQRLLLARAYYHSAQLSRAETELRAVLDRDPVEHYARLMLGRTLERLGRADEAAPHLRMAAAMAGETPRV' A
#
# COMPACT_ATOMS: atom_id res chain seq x y z
N GLU A 1 7.87 -7.69 16.92
CA GLU A 1 7.88 -7.17 15.54
C GLU A 1 8.69 -8.04 14.60
N HIS A 2 8.02 -8.74 13.65
CA HIS A 2 8.65 -9.57 12.61
C HIS A 2 8.57 -8.85 11.25
N PRO A 3 9.61 -8.10 10.84
CA PRO A 3 9.62 -7.35 9.57
C PRO A 3 9.58 -8.27 8.33
N GLU A 4 10.05 -9.51 8.45
CA GLU A 4 9.93 -10.55 7.42
C GLU A 4 8.48 -10.80 6.99
N GLN A 5 7.53 -10.73 7.92
CA GLN A 5 6.12 -10.95 7.64
C GLN A 5 5.51 -9.78 6.84
N THR A 6 5.96 -8.55 7.10
CA THR A 6 5.56 -7.35 6.34
C THR A 6 6.04 -7.43 4.90
N ALA A 7 7.32 -7.78 4.68
CA ALA A 7 7.90 -7.94 3.35
C ALA A 7 7.19 -9.03 2.53
N GLN A 8 6.85 -10.17 3.15
CA GLN A 8 6.10 -11.25 2.50
C GLN A 8 4.69 -10.81 2.08
N ARG A 9 3.96 -10.09 2.94
CA ARG A 9 2.63 -9.57 2.62
C ARG A 9 2.66 -8.52 1.51
N LEU A 10 3.67 -7.65 1.50
CA LEU A 10 3.89 -6.69 0.41
C LEU A 10 4.09 -7.39 -0.94
N LEU A 11 4.91 -8.45 -0.96
CA LEU A 11 5.12 -9.23 -2.18
C LEU A 11 3.81 -9.87 -2.66
N LEU A 12 3.03 -10.44 -1.73
CA LEU A 12 1.74 -11.05 -2.03
C LEU A 12 0.73 -10.04 -2.56
N ALA A 13 0.62 -8.87 -1.91
CA ALA A 13 -0.23 -7.77 -2.35
C ALA A 13 0.12 -7.31 -3.77
N ARG A 14 1.42 -7.18 -4.06
CA ARG A 14 1.91 -6.81 -5.39
C ARG A 14 1.55 -7.86 -6.44
N ALA A 15 1.71 -9.14 -6.11
CA ALA A 15 1.29 -10.23 -7.00
C ALA A 15 -0.21 -10.16 -7.29
N TYR A 16 -1.05 -10.02 -6.26
CA TYR A 16 -2.50 -9.87 -6.44
C TYR A 16 -2.89 -8.65 -7.27
N TYR A 17 -2.23 -7.51 -7.07
CA TYR A 17 -2.45 -6.31 -7.87
C TYR A 17 -2.17 -6.57 -9.36
N HIS A 18 -1.05 -7.21 -9.70
CA HIS A 18 -0.71 -7.53 -11.09
C HIS A 18 -1.63 -8.59 -11.70
N SER A 19 -2.15 -9.53 -10.91
CA SER A 19 -3.14 -10.53 -11.34
C SER A 19 -4.59 -10.04 -11.32
N ALA A 20 -4.83 -8.73 -11.17
CA ALA A 20 -6.16 -8.10 -11.07
C ALA A 20 -7.05 -8.61 -9.92
N GLN A 21 -6.48 -9.29 -8.93
CA GLN A 21 -7.16 -9.74 -7.71
C GLN A 21 -7.19 -8.62 -6.66
N LEU A 22 -7.82 -7.50 -7.02
CA LEU A 22 -7.69 -6.23 -6.28
C LEU A 22 -8.20 -6.29 -4.83
N SER A 23 -9.29 -7.02 -4.56
CA SER A 23 -9.79 -7.19 -3.19
C SER A 23 -8.79 -7.92 -2.29
N ARG A 24 -8.04 -8.89 -2.83
CA ARG A 24 -6.99 -9.59 -2.08
C ARG A 24 -5.77 -8.70 -1.87
N ALA A 25 -5.41 -7.90 -2.87
CA ALA A 25 -4.35 -6.90 -2.73
C ALA A 25 -4.69 -5.89 -1.62
N GLU A 26 -5.93 -5.38 -1.60
CA GLU A 26 -6.42 -4.46 -0.57
C GLU A 26 -6.30 -5.05 0.85
N THR A 27 -6.72 -6.30 1.04
CA THR A 27 -6.63 -6.99 2.34
C THR A 27 -5.18 -7.06 2.85
N GLU A 28 -4.26 -7.51 1.99
CA GLU A 28 -2.85 -7.64 2.40
C GLU A 28 -2.21 -6.28 2.69
N LEU A 29 -2.54 -5.24 1.91
CA LEU A 29 -2.02 -3.89 2.11
C LEU A 29 -2.55 -3.26 3.40
N ARG A 30 -3.82 -3.48 3.73
CA ARG A 30 -4.40 -3.03 5.01
C ARG A 30 -3.74 -3.74 6.18
N ALA A 31 -3.50 -5.05 6.08
CA ALA A 31 -2.79 -5.81 7.11
C ALA A 31 -1.34 -5.33 7.31
N VAL A 32 -0.66 -4.93 6.22
CA VAL A 32 0.66 -4.30 6.32
C VAL A 32 0.57 -2.97 7.06
N LEU A 33 -0.38 -2.10 6.71
CA LEU A 33 -0.51 -0.76 7.32
C LEU A 33 -1.03 -0.77 8.76
N ASP A 34 -1.79 -1.80 9.16
CA ASP A 34 -2.18 -2.02 10.56
C ASP A 34 -0.96 -2.30 11.44
N ARG A 35 0.01 -3.05 10.90
CA ARG A 35 1.25 -3.40 11.60
C ARG A 35 2.33 -2.33 11.49
N ASP A 36 2.49 -1.76 10.30
CA ASP A 36 3.44 -0.70 9.99
C ASP A 36 2.73 0.46 9.28
N PRO A 37 2.19 1.43 10.05
CA PRO A 37 1.50 2.58 9.48
C PRO A 37 2.40 3.49 8.65
N VAL A 38 3.73 3.42 8.80
CA VAL A 38 4.69 4.29 8.09
C VAL A 38 5.27 3.64 6.84
N GLU A 39 4.84 2.42 6.49
CA GLU A 39 5.22 1.74 5.26
C GLU A 39 4.66 2.45 4.02
N HIS A 40 5.46 3.37 3.47
CA HIS A 40 5.11 4.23 2.35
C HIS A 40 4.71 3.44 1.10
N TYR A 41 5.36 2.29 0.82
CA TYR A 41 5.08 1.50 -0.37
C TYR A 41 3.72 0.82 -0.29
N ALA A 42 3.35 0.30 0.88
CA ALA A 42 2.02 -0.25 1.13
C ALA A 42 0.93 0.82 0.91
N ARG A 43 1.17 2.03 1.40
CA ARG A 43 0.23 3.15 1.29
C ARG A 43 0.03 3.59 -0.16
N LEU A 44 1.11 3.65 -0.95
CA LEU A 44 1.05 3.91 -2.39
C LEU A 44 0.26 2.82 -3.13
N MET A 45 0.58 1.55 -2.87
CA MET A 45 -0.07 0.41 -3.51
C MET A 45 -1.56 0.32 -3.15
N LEU A 46 -1.95 0.68 -1.92
CA LEU A 46 -3.35 0.69 -1.49
C LEU A 46 -4.14 1.76 -2.25
N GLY A 47 -3.58 2.96 -2.37
CA GLY A 47 -4.17 4.02 -3.18
C GLY A 47 -4.45 3.58 -4.62
N ARG A 48 -3.44 3.04 -5.31
CA ARG A 48 -3.59 2.53 -6.68
C ARG A 48 -4.58 1.36 -6.80
N THR A 49 -4.63 0.50 -5.79
CA THR A 49 -5.59 -0.61 -5.73
C THR A 49 -7.02 -0.08 -5.64
N LEU A 50 -7.27 0.91 -4.78
CA LEU A 50 -8.57 1.55 -4.61
C LEU A 50 -8.99 2.33 -5.87
N GLU A 51 -8.07 3.01 -6.56
CA GLU A 51 -8.36 3.64 -7.86
C GLU A 51 -8.84 2.63 -8.89
N ARG A 52 -8.16 1.48 -9.02
CA ARG A 52 -8.56 0.41 -9.95
C ARG A 52 -9.87 -0.28 -9.56
N LEU A 53 -10.26 -0.21 -8.29
CA LEU A 53 -11.56 -0.65 -7.78
C LEU A 53 -12.68 0.40 -8.00
N GLY A 54 -12.36 1.58 -8.52
CA GLY A 54 -13.31 2.69 -8.69
C GLY A 54 -13.60 3.47 -7.40
N ARG A 55 -12.81 3.27 -6.33
CA ARG A 55 -12.97 3.89 -5.01
C ARG A 55 -12.00 5.07 -4.85
N ALA A 56 -12.06 6.03 -5.78
CA ALA A 56 -11.11 7.13 -5.86
C ALA A 56 -11.10 8.04 -4.61
N ASP A 57 -12.27 8.24 -3.99
CA ASP A 57 -12.41 9.04 -2.77
C ASP A 57 -11.59 8.44 -1.60
N GLU A 58 -11.64 7.12 -1.45
CA GLU A 58 -10.85 6.41 -0.45
C GLU A 58 -9.36 6.34 -0.82
N ALA A 59 -9.02 6.31 -2.12
CA ALA A 59 -7.65 6.29 -2.59
C ALA A 59 -6.90 7.61 -2.31
N ALA A 60 -7.58 8.74 -2.48
CA ALA A 60 -7.00 10.08 -2.39
C ALA A 60 -6.17 10.35 -1.12
N PRO A 61 -6.65 10.06 0.11
CA PRO A 61 -5.83 10.25 1.32
C PRO A 61 -4.59 9.35 1.35
N HIS A 62 -4.67 8.10 0.86
CA HIS A 62 -3.53 7.20 0.83
C HIS A 62 -2.44 7.70 -0.14
N LEU A 63 -2.83 8.12 -1.35
CA LEU A 63 -1.91 8.64 -2.35
C LEU A 63 -1.26 9.96 -1.91
N ARG A 64 -2.04 10.88 -1.32
CA ARG A 64 -1.50 12.15 -0.80
C ARG A 64 -0.43 11.91 0.26
N MET A 65 -0.70 10.98 1.19
CA MET A 65 0.23 10.72 2.29
C MET A 65 1.47 9.95 1.82
N ALA A 66 1.33 9.03 0.87
CA ALA A 66 2.47 8.38 0.22
C ALA A 66 3.35 9.39 -0.56
N ALA A 67 2.74 10.37 -1.24
CA ALA A 67 3.47 11.42 -1.94
C ALA A 67 4.22 12.36 -0.97
N ALA A 68 3.60 12.71 0.17
CA ALA A 68 4.26 13.49 1.22
C ALA A 68 5.48 12.74 1.76
N MET A 69 5.35 11.46 2.13
CA MET A 69 6.45 10.63 2.64
C MET A 69 7.59 10.46 1.62
N ALA A 70 7.28 10.31 0.33
CA ALA A 70 8.29 10.23 -0.72
C ALA A 70 9.03 11.56 -0.98
N GLY A 71 8.39 12.70 -0.68
CA GLY A 71 9.03 14.02 -0.69
C GLY A 71 9.82 14.30 0.58
N GLU A 72 9.45 13.67 1.69
CA GLU A 72 10.05 13.86 3.02
C GLU A 72 11.30 12.99 3.25
N THR A 73 11.51 11.91 2.48
CA THR A 73 12.80 11.19 2.48
C THR A 73 13.90 12.10 1.93
N PRO A 74 14.82 12.64 2.76
CA PRO A 74 15.92 13.42 2.24
C PRO A 74 16.78 12.47 1.40
N ARG A 75 16.96 12.80 0.12
CA ARG A 75 18.02 12.20 -0.70
C ARG A 75 19.35 12.66 -0.12
N VAL A 76 19.90 11.88 0.81
CA VAL A 76 21.30 11.97 1.24
C VAL A 76 22.18 11.09 0.37
#